data_AF-A0A925EB71-F1
#
_entry.id   AF-A0A925EB71-F1
#
_cell.length_a   1.000
_cell.length_b   1.000
_cell.length_c   1.000
_cell.angle_alpha   90.00
_cell.angle_beta   90.00
_cell.angle_gamma   90.00
#
_symmetry.space_group_name_H-M   'P 1'
#
loop_
_entity.id
_entity.type
_entity.pdbx_description
1 polymer ?
#
loop_
_entity_poly.entity_id
_entity_poly.type
_entity_poly.pdbx_seq_one_letter_code
_entity_poly.pdbx_strand_id
1 'polypeptide(L)'
;YTHLRLHIYPDGGVARLKVYGEVFKDWSTVDASETINLAAATNGAKAILCNDMFFSHMDNLLMPGRGINMGDGWETKRNRTPGNKDWVIIRLAHKGVIEKILVDTAYFKGNYPDSCLIEGCNIAYKEESKLDGNTIDPVTTGWTTILPASKLSADHEHLFEDEVMNKKPFTHVRLSIFPDGGVSRLRLWGRIK
;
A
#
# COMPACT_ATOMS: atom_id res chain seq x y z
N TYR A 1 10.00 21.40 5.10
CA TYR A 1 8.96 22.37 5.56
C TYR A 1 7.99 21.65 6.47
N THR A 2 7.42 22.32 7.47
CA THR A 2 6.39 21.75 8.37
C THR A 2 5.05 22.49 8.31
N HIS A 3 5.05 23.72 7.77
CA HIS A 3 3.88 24.57 7.67
C HIS A 3 3.81 25.17 6.26
N LEU A 4 2.60 25.48 5.82
CA LEU A 4 2.30 26.12 4.55
C LEU A 4 1.48 27.38 4.81
N ARG A 5 1.66 28.41 3.98
CA ARG A 5 0.88 29.63 4.01
C ARG A 5 0.26 29.86 2.64
N LEU A 6 -1.08 29.85 2.59
CA LEU A 6 -1.83 30.26 1.40
C LEU A 6 -2.13 31.75 1.49
N HIS A 7 -1.74 32.51 0.47
CA HIS A 7 -2.14 33.90 0.32
C HIS A 7 -3.12 34.02 -0.85
N ILE A 8 -4.25 34.71 -0.61
CA ILE A 8 -5.25 35.04 -1.64
C ILE A 8 -5.27 36.57 -1.74
N TYR A 9 -5.10 37.12 -2.94
CA TYR A 9 -5.03 38.56 -3.18
C TYR A 9 -5.95 39.00 -4.34
N PRO A 10 -6.79 40.05 -4.17
CA PRO A 10 -7.13 40.72 -2.91
C PRO A 10 -8.12 39.92 -2.04
N ASP A 11 -9.00 39.13 -2.65
CA ASP A 11 -10.02 38.29 -2.01
C ASP A 11 -10.57 37.23 -3.00
N GLY A 12 -11.50 36.40 -2.54
CA GLY A 12 -12.12 35.32 -3.33
C GLY A 12 -12.35 34.03 -2.53
N GLY A 13 -12.70 32.94 -3.21
CA GLY A 13 -12.96 31.63 -2.58
C GLY A 13 -12.11 30.50 -3.16
N VAL A 14 -11.58 29.63 -2.30
CA VAL A 14 -10.84 28.42 -2.68
C VAL A 14 -11.61 27.18 -2.25
N ALA A 15 -12.06 26.37 -3.21
CA ALA A 15 -12.78 25.13 -2.90
C ALA A 15 -11.86 24.03 -2.34
N ARG A 16 -10.65 23.88 -2.90
CA ARG A 16 -9.66 22.88 -2.47
C ARG A 16 -8.24 23.42 -2.67
N LEU A 17 -7.37 23.16 -1.71
CA LEU A 17 -5.92 23.29 -1.82
C LEU A 17 -5.31 21.90 -1.65
N LYS A 18 -4.64 21.39 -2.68
CA LYS A 18 -3.85 20.15 -2.61
C LYS A 18 -2.38 20.52 -2.70
N VAL A 19 -1.59 20.14 -1.70
CA VAL A 19 -0.15 20.36 -1.70
C VAL A 19 0.55 19.02 -1.62
N TYR A 20 1.38 18.76 -2.62
CA TYR A 20 2.13 17.53 -2.75
C TYR A 20 3.55 17.76 -2.25
N GLY A 21 4.08 16.77 -1.54
CA GLY A 21 5.44 16.77 -1.02
C GLY A 21 5.86 15.36 -0.66
N GLU A 22 7.17 15.18 -0.54
CA GLU A 22 7.74 13.96 0.00
C GLU A 22 7.84 14.09 1.53
N VAL A 23 7.34 13.10 2.25
CA VAL A 23 7.45 13.06 3.71
C VAL A 23 8.91 12.85 4.07
N PHE A 24 9.43 13.74 4.91
CA PHE A 24 10.76 13.59 5.49
C PHE A 24 10.65 12.86 6.83
N LYS A 25 11.45 11.80 6.97
CA LYS A 25 11.67 11.10 8.24
C LYS A 25 13.17 10.92 8.44
N ASP A 26 13.66 11.26 9.62
CA ASP A 26 15.06 11.06 9.98
C ASP A 26 15.29 9.60 10.41
N TRP A 27 15.67 8.77 9.45
CA TRP A 27 15.93 7.36 9.66
C TRP A 27 17.15 7.07 10.53
N SER A 28 18.05 8.05 10.76
CA SER A 28 19.19 7.88 11.66
C SER A 28 18.78 7.75 13.14
N THR A 29 17.56 8.19 13.46
CA THR A 29 16.99 8.13 14.82
C THR A 29 16.21 6.83 15.10
N VAL A 30 15.99 6.00 14.06
CA VAL A 30 15.24 4.74 14.18
C VAL A 30 16.21 3.61 14.47
N ASP A 31 16.01 2.92 15.59
CA ASP A 31 16.86 1.79 15.95
C ASP A 31 16.66 0.62 14.98
N ALA A 32 17.75 -0.09 14.62
CA ALA A 32 17.67 -1.22 13.69
C ALA A 32 16.86 -2.42 14.24
N SER A 33 16.60 -2.46 15.55
CA SER A 33 15.72 -3.41 16.22
C SER A 33 14.27 -2.94 16.32
N GLU A 34 13.99 -1.66 16.06
CA GLU A 34 12.65 -1.09 16.15
C GLU A 34 11.76 -1.61 15.02
N THR A 35 10.63 -2.21 15.41
CA THR A 35 9.59 -2.62 14.47
C THR A 35 8.71 -1.44 14.11
N ILE A 36 8.70 -1.07 12.83
CA ILE A 36 7.95 0.07 12.30
C ILE A 36 7.02 -0.38 11.17
N ASN A 37 5.93 0.35 10.94
CA ASN A 37 5.11 0.14 9.74
C ASN A 37 5.79 0.77 8.51
N LEU A 38 6.43 -0.08 7.70
CA LEU A 38 7.12 0.29 6.46
C LEU A 38 6.16 0.75 5.36
N ALA A 39 4.86 0.45 5.46
CA ALA A 39 3.83 0.89 4.53
C ALA A 39 3.11 2.18 4.96
N ALA A 40 3.48 2.79 6.10
CA ALA A 40 2.78 3.99 6.57
C ALA A 40 3.10 5.23 5.71
N ALA A 41 2.06 5.93 5.25
CA ALA A 41 2.23 7.21 4.56
C ALA A 41 2.95 8.25 5.45
N THR A 42 2.70 8.23 6.76
CA THR A 42 3.36 9.09 7.75
C THR A 42 4.86 8.79 7.92
N ASN A 43 5.32 7.60 7.51
CA ASN A 43 6.75 7.28 7.45
C ASN A 43 7.37 7.58 6.07
N GLY A 44 6.56 7.94 5.06
CA GLY A 44 7.00 8.22 3.70
C GLY A 44 6.76 7.11 2.67
N ALA A 45 6.00 6.06 3.04
CA ALA A 45 5.56 5.07 2.05
C ALA A 45 4.58 5.71 1.04
N LYS A 46 4.52 5.16 -0.17
CA LYS A 46 3.69 5.71 -1.24
C LYS A 46 3.13 4.59 -2.12
N ALA A 47 1.84 4.63 -2.44
CA ALA A 47 1.28 3.80 -3.50
C ALA A 47 1.68 4.42 -4.85
N ILE A 48 2.35 3.65 -5.69
CA ILE A 48 3.00 4.15 -6.91
C ILE A 48 2.14 3.87 -8.14
N LEU A 49 1.52 2.68 -8.19
CA LEU A 49 0.78 2.20 -9.34
C LEU A 49 -0.25 1.17 -8.92
N CYS A 50 -1.44 1.19 -9.53
CA CYS A 50 -2.41 0.10 -9.47
C CYS A 50 -3.06 -0.09 -10.84
N ASN A 51 -3.73 -1.23 -11.05
CA ASN A 51 -4.46 -1.46 -12.31
C ASN A 51 -5.87 -0.87 -12.32
N ASP A 52 -6.50 -0.67 -11.15
CA ASP A 52 -7.84 -0.12 -11.03
C ASP A 52 -7.97 0.66 -9.70
N MET A 53 -8.78 1.72 -9.72
CA MET A 53 -9.12 2.56 -8.56
C MET A 53 -10.53 3.14 -8.72
N PHE A 54 -11.45 2.35 -9.28
CA PHE A 54 -12.75 2.84 -9.76
C PHE A 54 -13.56 3.58 -8.68
N PHE A 55 -13.59 3.06 -7.46
CA PHE A 55 -14.42 3.64 -6.38
C PHE A 55 -13.62 4.49 -5.40
N SER A 56 -12.39 4.09 -5.06
CA SER A 56 -11.57 4.79 -4.07
C SER A 56 -10.07 4.62 -4.31
N HIS A 57 -9.29 5.58 -3.82
CA HIS A 57 -7.90 5.79 -4.22
C HIS A 57 -6.93 4.86 -3.48
N MET A 58 -5.90 4.34 -4.17
CA MET A 58 -4.90 3.42 -3.62
C MET A 58 -4.15 3.95 -2.39
N ASP A 59 -3.93 5.27 -2.30
CA ASP A 59 -3.21 5.90 -1.17
C ASP A 59 -3.90 5.66 0.19
N ASN A 60 -5.21 5.43 0.18
CA ASN A 60 -6.00 5.20 1.39
C ASN A 60 -5.51 3.99 2.20
N LEU A 61 -4.92 2.99 1.54
CA LEU A 61 -4.35 1.80 2.19
C LEU A 61 -3.30 2.16 3.25
N LEU A 62 -2.56 3.25 3.00
CA LEU A 62 -1.37 3.65 3.76
C LEU A 62 -1.67 4.69 4.83
N MET A 63 -2.91 5.20 4.87
CA MET A 63 -3.35 6.26 5.78
C MET A 63 -3.43 5.76 7.22
N PRO A 64 -3.23 6.63 8.23
CA PRO A 64 -3.30 6.26 9.65
C PRO A 64 -4.69 5.77 10.07
N GLY A 65 -4.73 5.12 11.23
CA GLY A 65 -5.98 4.59 11.80
C GLY A 65 -6.63 3.49 10.95
N ARG A 66 -7.88 3.18 11.27
CA ARG A 66 -8.76 2.34 10.46
C ARG A 66 -9.58 3.24 9.53
N GLY A 67 -10.02 2.72 8.38
CA GLY A 67 -10.98 3.48 7.56
C GLY A 67 -12.25 3.76 8.35
N ILE A 68 -12.95 4.86 8.07
CA ILE A 68 -14.24 5.17 8.73
C ILE A 68 -15.46 4.80 7.88
N ASN A 69 -15.24 4.45 6.61
CA ASN A 69 -16.22 3.95 5.65
C ASN A 69 -15.49 3.29 4.45
N MET A 70 -16.24 2.85 3.43
CA MET A 70 -15.67 2.21 2.22
C MET A 70 -14.85 3.16 1.32
N GLY A 71 -15.26 4.44 1.21
CA GLY A 71 -14.53 5.45 0.42
C GLY A 71 -13.15 5.79 1.01
N ASP A 72 -12.95 5.42 2.27
CA ASP A 72 -11.70 5.52 3.01
C ASP A 72 -10.75 4.35 2.77
N GLY A 73 -11.09 3.35 1.94
CA GLY A 73 -10.21 2.26 1.51
C GLY A 73 -9.71 2.40 0.07
N TRP A 74 -9.14 1.34 -0.49
CA TRP A 74 -8.93 1.16 -1.93
C TRP A 74 -9.94 0.14 -2.44
N GLU A 75 -10.69 0.48 -3.48
CA GLU A 75 -11.75 -0.36 -4.04
C GLU A 75 -11.78 -0.30 -5.56
N THR A 76 -11.83 -1.48 -6.16
CA THR A 76 -11.84 -1.68 -7.61
C THR A 76 -13.24 -2.04 -8.13
N LYS A 77 -13.42 -1.92 -9.44
CA LYS A 77 -14.66 -2.38 -10.09
C LYS A 77 -14.72 -3.92 -10.11
N ARG A 78 -15.93 -4.46 -10.01
CA ARG A 78 -16.18 -5.89 -10.21
C ARG A 78 -15.75 -6.34 -11.61
N ASN A 79 -14.96 -7.40 -11.69
CA ASN A 79 -14.42 -7.93 -12.95
C ASN A 79 -14.73 -9.43 -13.08
N ARG A 80 -15.43 -9.79 -14.16
CA ARG A 80 -15.86 -11.18 -14.42
C ARG A 80 -14.92 -11.94 -15.35
N THR A 81 -13.79 -11.33 -15.73
CA THR A 81 -12.79 -11.99 -16.57
C THR A 81 -12.19 -13.16 -15.79
N PRO A 82 -12.19 -14.39 -16.33
CA PRO A 82 -11.57 -15.52 -15.66
C PRO A 82 -10.09 -15.25 -15.33
N GLY A 83 -9.71 -15.54 -14.09
CA GLY A 83 -8.34 -15.30 -13.62
C GLY A 83 -8.00 -13.83 -13.34
N ASN A 84 -8.99 -12.93 -13.25
CA ASN A 84 -8.73 -11.54 -12.85
C ASN A 84 -8.06 -11.47 -11.48
N LYS A 85 -7.19 -10.47 -11.34
CA LYS A 85 -6.69 -9.98 -10.06
C LYS A 85 -6.45 -8.49 -10.18
N ASP A 86 -6.76 -7.77 -9.12
CA ASP A 86 -6.38 -6.38 -9.00
C ASP A 86 -5.18 -6.24 -8.09
N TRP A 87 -4.34 -5.24 -8.35
CA TRP A 87 -3.08 -5.08 -7.64
C TRP A 87 -2.71 -3.63 -7.47
N VAL A 88 -1.93 -3.39 -6.43
CA VAL A 88 -1.29 -2.11 -6.11
C VAL A 88 0.16 -2.34 -5.74
N ILE A 89 1.05 -1.50 -6.27
CA ILE A 89 2.47 -1.44 -5.95
C ILE A 89 2.70 -0.28 -4.99
N ILE A 90 3.38 -0.59 -3.89
CA ILE A 90 3.69 0.32 -2.79
C ILE A 90 5.20 0.40 -2.65
N ARG A 91 5.74 1.62 -2.72
CA ARG A 91 7.09 1.93 -2.25
C ARG A 91 7.07 2.01 -0.74
N LEU A 92 7.90 1.19 -0.09
CA LEU A 92 8.08 1.23 1.35
C LEU A 92 8.78 2.53 1.76
N ALA A 93 8.46 2.99 2.96
CA ALA A 93 9.04 4.17 3.58
C ALA A 93 10.57 4.08 3.71
N HIS A 94 11.08 2.87 3.92
CA HIS A 94 12.49 2.54 3.95
C HIS A 94 12.67 1.09 3.49
N LYS A 95 13.86 0.76 2.99
CA LYS A 95 14.22 -0.64 2.74
C LYS A 95 14.18 -1.41 4.07
N GLY A 96 13.50 -2.55 4.09
CA GLY A 96 13.34 -3.28 5.35
C GLY A 96 12.87 -4.72 5.17
N VAL A 97 13.02 -5.49 6.24
CA VAL A 97 12.53 -6.87 6.35
C VAL A 97 11.14 -6.84 6.96
N ILE A 98 10.16 -7.39 6.26
CA ILE A 98 8.77 -7.48 6.73
C ILE A 98 8.63 -8.70 7.64
N GLU A 99 8.06 -8.47 8.82
CA GLU A 99 7.92 -9.47 9.87
C GLU A 99 6.47 -9.81 10.14
N LYS A 100 5.60 -8.80 10.06
CA LYS A 100 4.18 -8.90 10.35
C LYS A 100 3.38 -8.09 9.35
N ILE A 101 2.26 -8.64 8.92
CA ILE A 101 1.37 -8.03 7.92
C ILE A 101 -0.03 -7.92 8.53
N LEU A 102 -0.70 -6.80 8.27
CA LEU A 102 -2.15 -6.70 8.49
C LEU A 102 -2.83 -6.21 7.22
N VAL A 103 -3.84 -6.99 6.80
CA VAL A 103 -4.78 -6.63 5.73
C VAL A 103 -6.14 -6.43 6.36
N ASP A 104 -6.62 -5.19 6.35
CA ASP A 104 -7.92 -4.84 6.94
C ASP A 104 -8.96 -4.65 5.84
N THR A 105 -10.09 -5.33 5.97
CA THR A 105 -11.26 -5.22 5.10
C THR A 105 -12.38 -4.40 5.73
N ALA A 106 -12.08 -3.53 6.70
CA ALA A 106 -13.06 -2.67 7.37
C ALA A 106 -14.07 -2.05 6.40
N TYR A 107 -15.36 -2.13 6.74
CA TYR A 107 -16.50 -1.65 5.95
C TYR A 107 -16.79 -2.37 4.63
N PHE A 108 -15.90 -3.22 4.13
CA PHE A 108 -16.15 -4.05 2.96
C PHE A 108 -16.86 -5.35 3.37
N LYS A 109 -18.19 -5.29 3.43
CA LYS A 109 -19.04 -6.39 3.95
C LYS A 109 -19.52 -7.36 2.88
N GLY A 110 -19.74 -6.88 1.66
CA GLY A 110 -20.22 -7.68 0.52
C GLY A 110 -19.29 -7.65 -0.70
N ASN A 111 -18.22 -6.87 -0.61
CA ASN A 111 -17.29 -6.54 -1.70
C ASN A 111 -15.84 -6.51 -1.21
N TYR A 112 -15.53 -7.21 -0.12
CA TYR A 112 -14.14 -7.56 0.19
C TYR A 112 -13.66 -8.60 -0.83
N PRO A 113 -12.36 -8.62 -1.16
CA PRO A 113 -11.80 -9.65 -2.02
C PRO A 113 -11.82 -11.02 -1.33
N ASP A 114 -11.93 -12.10 -2.11
CA ASP A 114 -11.94 -13.46 -1.58
C ASP A 114 -10.58 -13.85 -0.98
N SER A 115 -9.48 -13.39 -1.59
CA SER A 115 -8.12 -13.61 -1.08
C SER A 115 -7.16 -12.51 -1.48
N CYS A 116 -5.99 -12.48 -0.84
CA CYS A 116 -4.89 -11.62 -1.22
C CYS A 116 -3.55 -12.37 -1.28
N LEU A 117 -2.60 -11.81 -2.02
CA LEU A 117 -1.20 -12.24 -2.15
C LEU A 117 -0.31 -11.01 -1.96
N ILE A 118 0.81 -11.16 -1.25
CA ILE A 118 1.78 -10.07 -1.09
C ILE A 118 3.15 -10.53 -1.55
N GLU A 119 3.73 -9.76 -2.46
CA GLU A 119 5.06 -10.00 -3.04
C GLU A 119 5.96 -8.79 -2.81
N GLY A 120 7.27 -9.02 -2.73
CA GLY A 120 8.27 -7.97 -2.57
C GLY A 120 9.32 -7.99 -3.67
N CYS A 121 9.87 -6.83 -4.00
CA CYS A 121 11.03 -6.69 -4.87
C CYS A 121 11.93 -5.52 -4.46
N ASN A 122 13.03 -5.35 -5.19
CA ASN A 122 13.94 -4.22 -5.01
C ASN A 122 14.07 -3.44 -6.31
N ILE A 123 13.57 -2.21 -6.31
CA ILE A 123 13.59 -1.29 -7.45
C ILE A 123 14.29 -0.01 -7.01
N ALA A 124 15.22 0.48 -7.81
CA ALA A 124 15.86 1.76 -7.55
C ALA A 124 14.88 2.90 -7.85
N TYR A 125 14.89 3.96 -7.04
CA TYR A 125 13.94 5.08 -7.15
C TYR A 125 13.84 5.67 -8.58
N LYS A 126 15.00 5.83 -9.23
CA LYS A 126 15.09 6.34 -10.62
C LYS A 126 14.45 5.43 -11.69
N GLU A 127 14.10 4.20 -11.32
CA GLU A 127 13.52 3.20 -12.22
C GLU A 127 12.03 2.99 -11.96
N GLU A 128 11.44 3.63 -10.94
CA GLU A 128 10.00 3.56 -10.66
C GLU A 128 9.16 4.06 -11.83
N SER A 129 9.65 5.06 -12.58
CA SER A 129 8.96 5.57 -13.76
C SER A 129 8.91 4.57 -14.92
N LYS A 130 9.66 3.47 -14.84
CA LYS A 130 9.62 2.37 -15.82
C LYS A 130 8.60 1.29 -15.43
N LEU A 131 8.00 1.38 -14.24
CA LEU A 131 6.92 0.49 -13.84
C LEU A 131 5.66 0.83 -14.64
N ASP A 132 5.12 -0.18 -15.29
CA ASP A 132 3.87 -0.14 -16.04
C ASP A 132 3.04 -1.40 -15.75
N GLY A 133 1.83 -1.47 -16.30
CA GLY A 133 0.96 -2.63 -16.13
C GLY A 133 1.51 -3.95 -16.70
N ASN A 134 2.56 -3.89 -17.54
CA ASN A 134 3.14 -5.04 -18.25
C ASN A 134 4.46 -5.54 -17.63
N THR A 135 5.18 -4.72 -16.84
CA THR A 135 6.44 -5.03 -16.13
C THR A 135 6.24 -5.80 -14.81
N ILE A 136 5.02 -6.33 -14.64
CA ILE A 136 4.52 -7.07 -13.48
C ILE A 136 4.75 -8.57 -13.64
N ASP A 137 5.29 -9.00 -14.78
CA ASP A 137 5.81 -10.35 -14.97
C ASP A 137 6.96 -10.62 -13.96
N PRO A 138 6.80 -11.61 -13.05
CA PRO A 138 7.82 -12.01 -12.08
C PRO A 138 9.21 -12.22 -12.67
N VAL A 139 9.31 -12.61 -13.94
CA VAL A 139 10.59 -12.87 -14.63
C VAL A 139 11.43 -11.61 -14.82
N THR A 140 10.81 -10.43 -14.95
CA THR A 140 11.52 -9.18 -15.27
C THR A 140 11.90 -8.34 -14.05
N THR A 141 11.09 -8.37 -12.99
CA THR A 141 11.25 -7.50 -11.80
C THR A 141 11.63 -8.26 -10.52
N GLY A 142 11.70 -9.60 -10.55
CA GLY A 142 12.19 -10.41 -9.43
C GLY A 142 11.26 -10.38 -8.21
N TRP A 143 9.96 -10.20 -8.41
CA TRP A 143 8.95 -10.30 -7.35
C TRP A 143 9.04 -11.66 -6.66
N THR A 144 9.14 -11.65 -5.35
CA THR A 144 9.16 -12.87 -4.54
C THR A 144 8.04 -12.83 -3.51
N THR A 145 7.32 -13.93 -3.35
CA THR A 145 6.24 -14.06 -2.37
C THR A 145 6.74 -13.75 -0.95
N ILE A 146 6.03 -12.86 -0.26
CA ILE A 146 6.17 -12.57 1.16
C ILE A 146 5.05 -13.28 1.93
N LEU A 147 3.80 -13.10 1.48
CA LEU A 147 2.60 -13.78 1.99
C LEU A 147 1.97 -14.56 0.83
N PRO A 148 1.82 -15.89 0.93
CA PRO A 148 1.10 -16.68 -0.08
C PRO A 148 -0.39 -16.31 -0.13
N ALA A 149 -1.09 -16.77 -1.17
CA ALA A 149 -2.52 -16.50 -1.33
C ALA A 149 -3.31 -16.91 -0.09
N SER A 150 -3.91 -15.94 0.59
CA SER A 150 -4.56 -16.10 1.89
C SER A 150 -5.99 -15.59 1.83
N LYS A 151 -6.93 -16.36 2.38
CA LYS A 151 -8.35 -15.99 2.41
C LYS A 151 -8.58 -14.76 3.27
N LEU A 152 -9.51 -13.93 2.83
CA LEU A 152 -9.99 -12.78 3.58
C LEU A 152 -11.47 -12.97 3.94
N SER A 153 -11.92 -12.15 4.87
CA SER A 153 -13.29 -12.14 5.38
C SER A 153 -13.81 -10.71 5.45
N ALA A 154 -15.14 -10.58 5.53
CA ALA A 154 -15.81 -9.28 5.60
C ALA A 154 -15.44 -8.51 6.87
N ASP A 155 -15.13 -7.22 6.73
CA ASP A 155 -15.02 -6.26 7.85
C ASP A 155 -14.05 -6.69 8.98
N HIS A 156 -12.89 -7.24 8.60
CA HIS A 156 -11.98 -7.92 9.51
C HIS A 156 -10.51 -7.50 9.34
N GLU A 157 -9.76 -7.50 10.45
CA GLU A 157 -8.31 -7.30 10.47
C GLU A 157 -7.60 -8.66 10.40
N HIS A 158 -6.98 -8.96 9.27
CA HIS A 158 -6.26 -10.22 9.06
C HIS A 158 -4.80 -10.02 9.41
N LEU A 159 -4.36 -10.66 10.49
CA LEU A 159 -2.99 -10.59 10.96
C LEU A 159 -2.19 -11.82 10.52
N PHE A 160 -1.07 -11.59 9.86
CA PHE A 160 -0.17 -12.64 9.39
C PHE A 160 1.23 -12.41 9.97
N GLU A 161 1.75 -13.42 10.66
CA GLU A 161 3.10 -13.42 11.25
C GLU A 161 3.83 -14.71 10.83
N ASP A 162 3.20 -15.86 11.07
CA ASP A 162 3.75 -17.18 10.75
C ASP A 162 3.72 -17.47 9.24
N GLU A 163 2.76 -16.91 8.51
CA GLU A 163 2.60 -17.07 7.07
C GLU A 163 3.59 -16.21 6.26
N VAL A 164 4.32 -15.31 6.92
CA VAL A 164 5.33 -14.45 6.29
C VAL A 164 6.59 -15.25 5.99
N MET A 165 6.68 -15.77 4.77
CA MET A 165 7.69 -16.75 4.35
C MET A 165 9.06 -16.14 4.04
N ASN A 166 9.12 -14.89 3.60
CA ASN A 166 10.35 -14.29 3.08
C ASN A 166 10.86 -13.13 3.95
N LYS A 167 12.01 -13.35 4.57
CA LYS A 167 12.67 -12.40 5.47
C LYS A 167 13.81 -11.61 4.79
N LYS A 168 13.85 -11.55 3.46
CA LYS A 168 14.75 -10.65 2.73
C LYS A 168 14.29 -9.20 2.86
N PRO A 169 15.21 -8.22 2.73
CA PRO A 169 14.83 -6.82 2.70
C PRO A 169 14.26 -6.42 1.33
N PHE A 170 13.17 -5.64 1.36
CA PHE A 170 12.47 -5.12 0.20
C PHE A 170 12.40 -3.60 0.22
N THR A 171 12.26 -2.98 -0.94
CA THR A 171 11.94 -1.55 -1.10
C THR A 171 10.53 -1.34 -1.61
N HIS A 172 9.97 -2.35 -2.28
CA HIS A 172 8.66 -2.30 -2.90
C HIS A 172 7.87 -3.55 -2.59
N VAL A 173 6.57 -3.39 -2.43
CA VAL A 173 5.62 -4.46 -2.20
C VAL A 173 4.45 -4.35 -3.16
N ARG A 174 3.96 -5.49 -3.63
CA ARG A 174 2.73 -5.61 -4.42
C ARG A 174 1.70 -6.35 -3.59
N LEU A 175 0.59 -5.68 -3.30
CA LEU A 175 -0.63 -6.34 -2.83
C LEU A 175 -1.46 -6.70 -4.06
N SER A 176 -1.79 -7.98 -4.21
CA SER A 176 -2.77 -8.47 -5.19
C SER A 176 -4.00 -8.99 -4.45
N ILE A 177 -5.19 -8.68 -4.97
CA ILE A 177 -6.47 -9.16 -4.47
C ILE A 177 -7.19 -9.95 -5.56
N PHE A 178 -7.95 -10.96 -5.15
CA PHE A 178 -8.61 -11.88 -6.08
C PHE A 178 -10.11 -12.00 -5.80
N PRO A 179 -10.97 -11.95 -6.84
CA PRO A 179 -10.67 -11.45 -8.18
C PRO A 179 -10.56 -9.92 -8.23
N ASP A 180 -11.28 -9.22 -7.36
CA ASP A 180 -11.45 -7.77 -7.25
C ASP A 180 -12.04 -7.45 -5.87
N GLY A 181 -12.26 -6.17 -5.55
CA GLY A 181 -12.95 -5.76 -4.33
C GLY A 181 -12.27 -4.61 -3.60
N GLY A 182 -12.55 -4.49 -2.30
CA GLY A 182 -12.06 -3.42 -1.47
C GLY A 182 -11.23 -3.86 -0.26
N VAL A 183 -10.16 -3.11 0.00
CA VAL A 183 -9.29 -3.26 1.17
C VAL A 183 -9.17 -1.91 1.86
N SER A 184 -9.40 -1.87 3.17
CA SER A 184 -9.36 -0.65 3.97
C SER A 184 -7.92 -0.20 4.23
N ARG A 185 -7.08 -1.09 4.78
CA ARG A 185 -5.71 -0.76 5.17
C ARG A 185 -4.75 -1.90 4.87
N LEU A 186 -3.52 -1.52 4.54
CA LEU A 186 -2.36 -2.40 4.58
C LEU A 186 -1.36 -1.89 5.61
N ARG A 187 -0.82 -2.82 6.41
CA ARG A 187 0.28 -2.56 7.34
C ARG A 187 1.35 -3.60 7.11
N LEU A 188 2.59 -3.14 7.02
CA LEU A 188 3.76 -3.98 6.82
C LEU A 188 4.75 -3.64 7.91
N TRP A 189 4.66 -4.31 9.05
CA TRP A 189 5.59 -4.08 10.15
C TRP A 189 6.87 -4.85 9.93
N GLY A 190 7.99 -4.18 10.19
CA GLY A 190 9.30 -4.74 9.95
C GLY A 190 10.41 -3.83 10.47
N ARG A 191 11.63 -4.24 10.19
CA ARG A 191 12.86 -3.53 10.61
C ARG A 191 13.62 -3.01 9.40
N ILE A 192 14.23 -1.84 9.55
CA ILE A 192 15.03 -1.21 8.49
C ILE A 192 16.34 -1.98 8.23
N LYS A 193 16.85 -1.92 6.98
CA LYS A 193 18.10 -2.55 6.55
C LYS A 193 18.89 -1.68 5.59
#